data_AF-A0A349HZU9-F1
#
_entry.id   AF-A0A349HZU9-F1
#
_cell.length_a   1.000
_cell.length_b   1.000
_cell.length_c   1.000
_cell.angle_alpha   90.00
_cell.angle_beta   90.00
_cell.angle_gamma   90.00
#
_symmetry.space_group_name_H-M   'P 1'
#
loop_
_entity.id
_entity.type
_entity.pdbx_description
1 polymer ?
#
loop_
_entity_poly.entity_id
_entity_poly.type
_entity_poly.pdbx_seq_one_letter_code
_entity_poly.pdbx_strand_id
1 'polypeptide(L)'
;MSVKLLMQPGRPPMSWRRFCQISNPYSIAFDGYVNEGPRFDPDGPRMNCNHHEGVDRLATRATCAQTLLAIRQGLFKSFTTDEGELRIDAYFNDCDQDVCVTWFLLNQGCLVSNVMSPALNRLVMMEDMLDSTAGAYPFPTHLPLLQKLAWIFEPYTQFRSSGELYKKDPASYTRVVTDVELRIMRYILDGGGTLPLDTRYEVIGSRKHWTIVREIGAHARTAMFADGINSFISARELPGNAMAYVMGLMSPFIRRPVAKIIAALNDAEQCGEDRWGGSNTIWGSPRVSGSKLPLSDIIRIVESASA
;
A
#
# COMPACT_ATOMS: atom_id res chain seq x y z
N MET A 1 12.42 23.64 -9.53
CA MET A 1 11.49 22.54 -9.16
C MET A 1 12.13 21.76 -8.04
N SER A 2 11.58 21.81 -6.83
CA SER A 2 12.11 21.11 -5.66
C SER A 2 11.04 20.17 -5.11
N VAL A 3 11.00 18.96 -5.67
CA VAL A 3 10.21 17.85 -5.11
C VAL A 3 11.17 17.00 -4.29
N LYS A 4 10.92 16.87 -2.99
CA LYS A 4 11.80 16.14 -2.06
C LYS A 4 11.14 14.87 -1.58
N LEU A 5 11.86 13.76 -1.69
CA LEU A 5 11.48 12.48 -1.09
C LEU A 5 11.88 12.47 0.39
N LEU A 6 10.89 12.40 1.29
CA LEU A 6 11.09 12.29 2.73
C LEU A 6 10.64 10.90 3.20
N MET A 7 11.55 9.93 3.06
CA MET A 7 11.32 8.53 3.42
C MET A 7 11.55 8.30 4.92
N GLN A 8 10.52 7.88 5.65
CA GLN A 8 10.51 7.74 7.11
C GLN A 8 9.85 6.43 7.59
N PRO A 9 10.37 5.25 7.21
CA PRO A 9 9.73 3.95 7.51
C PRO A 9 9.64 3.59 9.00
N GLY A 10 10.47 4.21 9.84
CA GLY A 10 10.39 4.07 11.31
C GLY A 10 9.29 4.91 11.97
N ARG A 11 8.61 5.78 11.21
CA ARG A 11 7.66 6.74 11.79
C ARG A 11 6.27 6.13 11.95
N PRO A 12 5.70 6.15 13.17
CA PRO A 12 4.30 5.76 13.37
C PRO A 12 3.35 6.68 12.57
N PRO A 13 2.24 6.13 12.04
CA PRO A 13 1.18 6.96 11.44
C PRO A 13 0.66 8.01 12.43
N MET A 14 0.31 9.19 11.93
CA MET A 14 -0.21 10.29 12.76
C MET A 14 -1.56 10.81 12.26
N SER A 15 -2.26 11.61 13.07
CA SER A 15 -3.48 12.29 12.61
C SER A 15 -3.19 13.42 11.63
N TRP A 16 -4.19 13.78 10.82
CA TRP A 16 -4.10 14.92 9.90
C TRP A 16 -3.78 16.21 10.64
N ARG A 17 -4.46 16.43 11.77
CA ARG A 17 -4.19 17.59 12.64
C ARG A 17 -2.73 17.66 13.08
N ARG A 18 -2.14 16.52 13.49
CA ARG A 18 -0.74 16.48 13.91
C ARG A 18 0.19 16.75 12.74
N PHE A 19 -0.11 16.20 11.56
CA PHE A 19 0.66 16.45 10.34
C PHE A 19 0.69 17.94 9.99
N CYS A 20 -0.46 18.62 9.98
CA CYS A 20 -0.52 20.07 9.69
C CYS A 20 0.25 20.92 10.70
N GLN A 21 0.32 20.49 11.98
CA GLN A 21 1.06 21.21 13.02
C GLN A 21 2.58 21.13 12.88
N ILE A 22 3.10 20.05 12.31
CA ILE A 22 4.55 19.77 12.29
C ILE A 22 5.18 19.90 10.91
N SER A 23 4.37 19.84 9.86
CA SER A 23 4.83 19.98 8.48
C SER A 23 4.77 21.43 8.04
N ASN A 24 5.71 21.81 7.17
CA ASN A 24 5.67 23.12 6.54
C ASN A 24 4.53 23.16 5.50
N PRO A 25 4.08 24.35 5.07
CA PRO A 25 3.32 24.47 3.83
C PRO A 25 4.05 23.75 2.68
N TYR A 26 3.30 23.32 1.68
CA TYR A 26 3.76 22.55 0.53
C TYR A 26 4.17 21.10 0.86
N SER A 27 3.57 20.51 1.90
CA SER A 27 3.84 19.14 2.32
C SER A 27 2.72 18.19 1.91
N ILE A 28 3.07 17.01 1.42
CA ILE A 28 2.10 15.97 1.08
C ILE A 28 2.44 14.68 1.84
N ALA A 29 1.48 14.15 2.58
CA ALA A 29 1.56 12.82 3.18
C ALA A 29 0.97 11.78 2.23
N PHE A 30 1.64 10.65 2.10
CA PHE A 30 1.22 9.56 1.23
C PHE A 30 1.06 8.26 2.01
N ASP A 31 0.05 7.50 1.62
CA ASP A 31 -0.09 6.06 1.81
C ASP A 31 0.13 5.57 3.26
N GLY A 32 -0.79 5.92 4.14
CA GLY A 32 -0.75 5.53 5.56
C GLY A 32 0.31 6.25 6.39
N TYR A 33 0.98 7.28 5.86
CA TYR A 33 1.78 8.21 6.68
C TYR A 33 0.89 9.02 7.64
N VAL A 34 -0.30 9.40 7.17
CA VAL A 34 -1.40 9.93 8.00
C VAL A 34 -2.49 8.88 8.09
N ASN A 35 -2.92 8.55 9.32
CA ASN A 35 -3.95 7.55 9.63
C ASN A 35 -5.37 8.11 9.47
N GLU A 36 -5.64 8.77 8.35
CA GLU A 36 -6.93 9.31 7.95
C GLU A 36 -7.05 9.24 6.42
N GLY A 37 -8.28 9.37 5.90
CA GLY A 37 -8.53 9.42 4.46
C GLY A 37 -8.01 10.70 3.79
N PRO A 38 -8.27 10.89 2.49
CA PRO A 38 -7.78 12.02 1.72
C PRO A 38 -8.19 13.38 2.31
N ARG A 39 -7.25 14.33 2.33
CA ARG A 39 -7.43 15.70 2.86
C ARG A 39 -6.68 16.71 2.00
N PHE A 40 -7.19 17.93 1.95
CA PHE A 40 -6.50 19.06 1.34
C PHE A 40 -6.74 20.32 2.18
N ASP A 41 -5.67 21.04 2.47
CA ASP A 41 -5.66 22.35 3.12
C ASP A 41 -5.07 23.36 2.13
N PRO A 42 -5.86 24.31 1.59
CA PRO A 42 -5.38 25.27 0.59
C PRO A 42 -4.61 26.47 1.18
N ASP A 43 -4.80 26.81 2.46
CA ASP A 43 -4.30 28.06 3.05
C ASP A 43 -2.80 27.97 3.41
N GLY A 44 -2.33 26.76 3.68
CA GLY A 44 -0.91 26.41 3.64
C GLY A 44 -0.81 25.08 2.93
N PRO A 45 -0.66 25.05 1.59
CA PRO A 45 -0.95 23.90 0.74
C PRO A 45 -0.42 22.60 1.33
N ARG A 46 -1.33 21.78 1.86
CA ARG A 46 -1.00 20.45 2.38
C ARG A 46 -2.02 19.46 1.86
N MET A 47 -1.56 18.25 1.58
CA MET A 47 -2.44 17.19 1.11
C MET A 47 -2.13 15.88 1.84
N ASN A 48 -3.15 15.05 2.01
CA ASN A 48 -3.01 13.65 2.35
C ASN A 48 -3.63 12.83 1.22
N CYS A 49 -2.86 11.93 0.63
CA CYS A 49 -3.38 10.90 -0.28
C CYS A 49 -3.22 9.56 0.41
N ASN A 50 -4.34 8.93 0.72
CA ASN A 50 -4.37 7.67 1.44
C ASN A 50 -5.63 6.89 1.06
N HIS A 51 -5.53 5.57 1.04
CA HIS A 51 -6.65 4.69 0.70
C HIS A 51 -6.84 3.53 1.70
N HIS A 52 -6.07 3.51 2.80
CA HIS A 52 -6.13 2.46 3.80
C HIS A 52 -7.12 2.76 4.92
N GLU A 53 -7.07 3.98 5.46
CA GLU A 53 -7.75 4.30 6.73
C GLU A 53 -8.85 5.35 6.55
N GLY A 54 -10.01 5.11 7.18
CA GLY A 54 -11.13 6.06 7.17
C GLY A 54 -11.81 6.26 5.82
N VAL A 55 -11.70 5.29 4.91
CA VAL A 55 -12.25 5.37 3.55
C VAL A 55 -13.04 4.14 3.14
N ASP A 56 -13.92 4.31 2.17
CA ASP A 56 -14.48 3.20 1.39
C ASP A 56 -13.50 2.83 0.27
N ARG A 57 -12.82 1.69 0.38
CA ARG A 57 -11.83 1.23 -0.61
C ARG A 57 -12.42 0.97 -2.00
N LEU A 58 -13.72 0.66 -2.11
CA LEU A 58 -14.34 0.49 -3.42
C LEU A 58 -14.49 1.84 -4.14
N ALA A 59 -14.75 2.90 -3.37
CA ALA A 59 -14.93 4.26 -3.88
C ALA A 59 -13.60 5.06 -3.94
N THR A 60 -12.54 4.56 -3.28
CA THR A 60 -11.28 5.29 -3.10
C THR A 60 -10.17 4.62 -3.89
N ARG A 61 -9.56 5.39 -4.78
CA ARG A 61 -8.41 4.97 -5.60
C ARG A 61 -7.17 4.72 -4.75
N ALA A 62 -6.23 3.92 -5.27
CA ALA A 62 -4.87 3.84 -4.72
C ALA A 62 -4.19 5.22 -4.73
N THR A 63 -3.17 5.39 -3.89
CA THR A 63 -2.47 6.65 -3.67
C THR A 63 -1.83 7.16 -4.97
N CYS A 64 -1.30 6.30 -5.84
CA CYS A 64 -0.73 6.72 -7.12
C CYS A 64 -1.77 7.27 -8.09
N ALA A 65 -2.97 6.70 -8.11
CA ALA A 65 -4.05 7.13 -8.99
C ALA A 65 -4.71 8.42 -8.49
N GLN A 66 -4.83 8.60 -7.17
CA GLN A 66 -5.16 9.90 -6.57
C GLN A 66 -4.14 10.97 -6.99
N THR A 67 -2.85 10.64 -6.91
CA THR A 67 -1.73 11.55 -7.25
C THR A 67 -1.73 11.93 -8.73
N LEU A 68 -1.89 10.97 -9.65
CA LEU A 68 -1.95 11.23 -11.09
C LEU A 68 -3.08 12.22 -11.43
N LEU A 69 -4.27 12.00 -10.86
CA LEU A 69 -5.41 12.88 -11.06
C LEU A 69 -5.15 14.26 -10.46
N ALA A 70 -4.61 14.34 -9.25
CA ALA A 70 -4.27 15.61 -8.62
C ALA A 70 -3.31 16.43 -9.49
N ILE A 71 -2.20 15.82 -9.97
CA ILE A 71 -1.24 16.47 -10.87
C ILE A 71 -1.94 17.02 -12.11
N ARG A 72 -2.73 16.20 -12.80
CA ARG A 72 -3.42 16.60 -14.04
C ARG A 72 -4.53 17.62 -13.81
N GLN A 73 -5.07 17.72 -12.60
CA GLN A 73 -6.07 18.71 -12.20
C GLN A 73 -5.45 19.98 -11.59
N GLY A 74 -4.11 20.09 -11.59
CA GLY A 74 -3.42 21.32 -11.22
C GLY A 74 -2.77 21.32 -9.85
N LEU A 75 -2.50 20.16 -9.22
CA LEU A 75 -1.75 20.07 -7.97
C LEU A 75 -0.50 20.95 -7.97
N PHE A 76 0.31 20.88 -9.02
CA PHE A 76 1.53 21.68 -9.08
C PHE A 76 1.27 23.18 -9.07
N LYS A 77 0.13 23.66 -9.57
CA LYS A 77 -0.23 25.10 -9.46
C LYS A 77 -0.46 25.49 -8.01
N SER A 78 -1.18 24.68 -7.24
CA SER A 78 -1.41 24.91 -5.81
C SER A 78 -0.17 24.75 -4.95
N PHE A 79 0.86 24.06 -5.46
CA PHE A 79 2.13 23.83 -4.77
C PHE A 79 3.29 24.68 -5.34
N THR A 80 2.96 25.68 -6.16
CA THR A 80 3.92 26.68 -6.63
C THR A 80 3.87 27.89 -5.71
N THR A 81 5.03 28.36 -5.24
CA THR A 81 5.11 29.57 -4.41
C THR A 81 4.78 30.83 -5.20
N ASP A 82 4.60 31.96 -4.51
CA ASP A 82 4.35 33.27 -5.15
C ASP A 82 5.52 33.70 -6.07
N GLU A 83 6.74 33.22 -5.80
CA GLU A 83 7.92 33.42 -6.65
C GLU A 83 7.95 32.51 -7.89
N GLY A 84 6.94 31.65 -8.08
CA GLY A 84 6.84 30.75 -9.22
C GLY A 84 7.61 29.44 -9.06
N GLU A 85 8.06 29.10 -7.86
CA GLU A 85 8.81 27.87 -7.60
C GLU A 85 7.91 26.72 -7.15
N LEU A 86 7.87 25.61 -7.90
CA LEU A 86 7.23 24.38 -7.42
C LEU A 86 8.02 23.80 -6.24
N ARG A 87 7.34 23.67 -5.09
CA ARG A 87 7.86 23.07 -3.87
C ARG A 87 6.94 21.94 -3.42
N ILE A 88 7.49 20.75 -3.19
CA ILE A 88 6.77 19.63 -2.58
C ILE A 88 7.71 18.90 -1.62
N ASP A 89 7.34 18.83 -0.35
CA ASP A 89 7.94 17.94 0.64
C ASP A 89 7.05 16.68 0.74
N ALA A 90 7.45 15.57 0.09
CA ALA A 90 6.65 14.36 -0.05
C ALA A 90 7.04 13.30 1.01
N TYR A 91 6.12 13.02 1.94
CA TYR A 91 6.35 12.15 3.10
C TYR A 91 5.81 10.74 2.87
N PHE A 92 6.67 9.74 3.07
CA PHE A 92 6.34 8.32 2.93
C PHE A 92 6.85 7.54 4.13
N ASN A 93 6.16 6.46 4.50
CA ASN A 93 6.61 5.49 5.50
C ASN A 93 6.69 4.05 4.97
N ASP A 94 6.39 3.82 3.69
CA ASP A 94 6.63 2.56 2.99
C ASP A 94 7.35 2.78 1.64
N CYS A 95 7.69 1.72 0.93
CA CYS A 95 8.28 1.72 -0.41
C CYS A 95 7.64 0.68 -1.32
N ASP A 96 6.37 0.37 -1.10
CA ASP A 96 5.65 -0.58 -1.93
C ASP A 96 5.37 -0.05 -3.35
N GLN A 97 4.60 -0.83 -4.10
CA GLN A 97 4.35 -0.61 -5.51
C GLN A 97 3.62 0.72 -5.73
N ASP A 98 2.57 1.00 -4.93
CA ASP A 98 1.78 2.23 -5.00
C ASP A 98 2.62 3.46 -4.62
N VAL A 99 3.46 3.35 -3.59
CA VAL A 99 4.43 4.40 -3.22
C VAL A 99 5.44 4.66 -4.35
N CYS A 100 6.00 3.60 -4.94
CA CYS A 100 6.98 3.75 -6.02
C CYS A 100 6.38 4.47 -7.24
N VAL A 101 5.14 4.11 -7.63
CA VAL A 101 4.46 4.80 -8.73
C VAL A 101 4.11 6.24 -8.34
N THR A 102 3.67 6.48 -7.11
CA THR A 102 3.39 7.82 -6.58
C THR A 102 4.62 8.72 -6.66
N TRP A 103 5.79 8.24 -6.22
CA TRP A 103 7.04 8.97 -6.32
C TRP A 103 7.42 9.28 -7.76
N PHE A 104 7.35 8.27 -8.65
CA PHE A 104 7.60 8.46 -10.08
C PHE A 104 6.75 9.61 -10.65
N LEU A 105 5.47 9.65 -10.30
CA LEU A 105 4.54 10.66 -10.80
C LEU A 105 4.92 12.09 -10.36
N LEU A 106 5.37 12.24 -9.12
CA LEU A 106 5.80 13.53 -8.58
C LEU A 106 7.15 13.95 -9.17
N ASN A 107 8.13 13.05 -9.19
CA ASN A 107 9.48 13.34 -9.62
C ASN A 107 9.57 13.60 -11.13
N GLN A 108 8.78 12.86 -11.92
CA GLN A 108 8.64 13.03 -13.37
C GLN A 108 7.47 13.95 -13.73
N GLY A 109 7.09 14.87 -12.84
CA GLY A 109 5.89 15.70 -12.94
C GLY A 109 5.72 16.44 -14.29
N CYS A 110 6.81 16.89 -14.90
CA CYS A 110 6.79 17.52 -16.23
C CYS A 110 6.30 16.56 -17.34
N LEU A 111 6.74 15.30 -17.32
CA LEU A 111 6.30 14.26 -18.24
C LEU A 111 4.82 13.93 -18.02
N VAL A 112 4.43 13.82 -16.75
CA VAL A 112 3.09 13.40 -16.31
C VAL A 112 2.02 14.44 -16.60
N SER A 113 2.37 15.73 -16.45
CA SER A 113 1.45 16.86 -16.61
C SER A 113 1.11 17.15 -18.07
N ASN A 114 2.09 16.99 -18.96
CA ASN A 114 2.01 17.50 -20.34
C ASN A 114 1.71 16.41 -21.38
N VAL A 115 2.03 15.14 -21.10
CA VAL A 115 1.93 14.05 -22.07
C VAL A 115 1.01 12.95 -21.56
N MET A 116 -0.03 12.67 -22.34
CA MET A 116 -0.86 11.48 -22.15
C MET A 116 -0.10 10.25 -22.64
N SER A 117 0.73 9.66 -21.77
CA SER A 117 1.41 8.39 -22.04
C SER A 117 0.44 7.22 -21.82
N PRO A 118 0.08 6.44 -22.86
CA PRO A 118 -0.77 5.26 -22.70
C PRO A 118 -0.11 4.20 -21.82
N ALA A 119 1.22 4.08 -21.86
CA ALA A 119 1.98 3.16 -21.01
C ALA A 119 1.83 3.55 -19.54
N LEU A 120 2.07 4.83 -19.20
CA LEU A 120 1.90 5.33 -17.84
C LEU A 120 0.46 5.18 -17.34
N ASN A 121 -0.52 5.55 -18.16
CA ASN A 121 -1.94 5.41 -17.80
C ASN A 121 -2.31 3.96 -17.50
N ARG A 122 -1.79 3.00 -18.29
CA ARG A 122 -1.99 1.57 -18.02
C ARG A 122 -1.30 1.11 -16.74
N LEU A 123 -0.07 1.57 -16.48
CA LEU A 123 0.65 1.25 -15.23
C LEU A 123 -0.16 1.71 -14.01
N VAL A 124 -0.54 2.99 -13.98
CA VAL A 124 -1.31 3.56 -12.86
C VAL A 124 -2.67 2.88 -12.72
N MET A 125 -3.36 2.58 -13.83
CA MET A 125 -4.64 1.86 -13.77
C MET A 125 -4.49 0.45 -13.19
N MET A 126 -3.47 -0.29 -13.61
CA MET A 126 -3.25 -1.64 -13.08
C MET A 126 -2.92 -1.62 -11.60
N GLU A 127 -2.05 -0.68 -11.19
CA GLU A 127 -1.70 -0.50 -9.78
C GLU A 127 -2.92 -0.08 -8.96
N ASP A 128 -3.73 0.88 -9.46
CA ASP A 128 -4.99 1.30 -8.83
C ASP A 128 -5.90 0.10 -8.55
N MET A 129 -6.11 -0.76 -9.55
CA MET A 129 -6.97 -1.94 -9.40
C MET A 129 -6.38 -2.98 -8.45
N LEU A 130 -5.08 -3.28 -8.54
CA LEU A 130 -4.43 -4.27 -7.69
C LEU A 130 -4.39 -3.80 -6.24
N ASP A 131 -3.94 -2.57 -5.99
CA ASP A 131 -3.72 -2.09 -4.65
C ASP A 131 -5.04 -1.75 -3.93
N SER A 132 -5.98 -1.04 -4.57
CA SER A 132 -7.31 -0.76 -3.95
C SER A 132 -8.07 -2.03 -3.54
N THR A 133 -7.85 -3.14 -4.25
CA THR A 133 -8.48 -4.44 -3.97
C THR A 133 -7.58 -5.42 -3.21
N ALA A 134 -6.39 -5.00 -2.77
CA ALA A 134 -5.41 -5.86 -2.08
C ALA A 134 -5.05 -7.13 -2.87
N GLY A 135 -5.00 -7.02 -4.19
CA GLY A 135 -4.72 -8.10 -5.14
C GLY A 135 -5.93 -8.93 -5.55
N ALA A 136 -7.15 -8.58 -5.10
CA ALA A 136 -8.38 -9.32 -5.37
C ALA A 136 -9.04 -9.01 -6.70
N TYR A 137 -8.61 -7.96 -7.41
CA TYR A 137 -9.14 -7.67 -8.73
C TYR A 137 -8.91 -8.88 -9.66
N PRO A 138 -9.95 -9.37 -10.36
CA PRO A 138 -9.92 -10.66 -11.05
C PRO A 138 -9.19 -10.57 -12.40
N PHE A 139 -7.94 -10.09 -12.39
CA PHE A 139 -7.11 -10.16 -13.58
C PHE A 139 -6.76 -11.62 -13.89
N PRO A 140 -6.79 -12.03 -15.18
CA PRO A 140 -6.28 -13.33 -15.56
C PRO A 140 -4.80 -13.43 -15.18
N THR A 141 -4.40 -14.48 -14.46
CA THR A 141 -3.01 -14.68 -13.99
C THR A 141 -2.00 -14.77 -15.13
N HIS A 142 -2.45 -15.10 -16.35
CA HIS A 142 -1.64 -15.15 -17.56
C HIS A 142 -1.62 -13.82 -18.34
N LEU A 143 -2.26 -12.75 -17.82
CA LEU A 143 -2.27 -11.44 -18.46
C LEU A 143 -0.82 -10.93 -18.60
N PRO A 144 -0.30 -10.70 -19.84
CA PRO A 144 1.10 -10.29 -20.03
C PRO A 144 1.48 -9.01 -19.29
N LEU A 145 0.50 -8.13 -19.05
CA LEU A 145 0.71 -6.89 -18.31
C LEU A 145 1.08 -7.15 -16.84
N LEU A 146 0.58 -8.22 -16.20
CA LEU A 146 1.00 -8.58 -14.84
C LEU A 146 2.48 -8.97 -14.81
N GLN A 147 2.99 -9.66 -15.83
CA GLN A 147 4.42 -10.02 -15.91
C GLN A 147 5.31 -8.78 -16.09
N LYS A 148 4.81 -7.76 -16.78
CA LYS A 148 5.50 -6.46 -16.86
C LYS A 148 5.52 -5.76 -15.51
N LEU A 149 4.42 -5.76 -14.76
CA LEU A 149 4.37 -5.20 -13.40
C LEU A 149 5.31 -5.95 -12.45
N ALA A 150 5.31 -7.28 -12.50
CA ALA A 150 6.25 -8.10 -11.74
C ALA A 150 7.70 -7.74 -12.05
N TRP A 151 8.03 -7.44 -13.31
CA TRP A 151 9.34 -6.93 -13.67
C TRP A 151 9.58 -5.50 -13.15
N ILE A 152 8.64 -4.57 -13.32
CA ILE A 152 8.79 -3.19 -12.83
C ILE A 152 9.07 -3.17 -11.31
N PHE A 153 8.33 -3.98 -10.56
CA PHE A 153 8.34 -4.00 -9.09
C PHE A 153 9.24 -5.08 -8.48
N GLU A 154 10.05 -5.76 -9.29
CA GLU A 154 11.00 -6.75 -8.78
C GLU A 154 11.93 -6.19 -7.68
N PRO A 155 12.47 -4.95 -7.75
CA PRO A 155 13.30 -4.41 -6.67
C PRO A 155 12.58 -4.42 -5.32
N TYR A 156 11.32 -3.99 -5.28
CA TYR A 156 10.50 -4.05 -4.07
C TYR A 156 10.22 -5.49 -3.64
N THR A 157 9.89 -6.37 -4.60
CA THR A 157 9.59 -7.77 -4.32
C THR A 157 10.80 -8.48 -3.69
N GLN A 158 12.00 -8.27 -4.22
CA GLN A 158 13.23 -8.83 -3.66
C GLN A 158 13.53 -8.23 -2.29
N PHE A 159 13.33 -6.93 -2.11
CA PHE A 159 13.52 -6.24 -0.83
C PHE A 159 12.58 -6.75 0.29
N ARG A 160 11.32 -7.03 -0.06
CA ARG A 160 10.34 -7.62 0.86
C ARG A 160 10.64 -9.08 1.18
N SER A 161 11.05 -9.87 0.18
CA SER A 161 11.34 -11.30 0.34
C SER A 161 12.61 -11.56 1.14
N SER A 162 13.63 -10.70 1.01
CA SER A 162 14.87 -10.79 1.79
C SER A 162 14.69 -10.41 3.27
N GLY A 163 13.57 -9.78 3.63
CA GLY A 163 13.29 -9.29 4.98
C GLY A 163 13.95 -7.94 5.28
N GLU A 164 14.67 -7.34 4.33
CA GLU A 164 15.28 -6.02 4.50
C GLU A 164 14.25 -4.91 4.74
N LEU A 165 13.03 -5.07 4.19
CA LEU A 165 11.87 -4.20 4.50
C LEU A 165 11.68 -4.00 6.01
N TYR A 166 11.82 -5.06 6.81
CA TYR A 166 11.57 -5.01 8.25
C TYR A 166 12.64 -4.25 9.04
N LYS A 167 13.80 -3.97 8.44
CA LYS A 167 14.85 -3.17 9.08
C LYS A 167 14.53 -1.68 9.11
N LYS A 168 13.56 -1.22 8.29
CA LYS A 168 13.10 0.18 8.25
C LYS A 168 14.24 1.18 8.06
N ASP A 169 15.23 0.82 7.23
CA ASP A 169 16.33 1.70 6.88
C ASP A 169 15.89 2.70 5.78
N PRO A 170 15.85 4.02 6.05
CA PRO A 170 15.40 5.01 5.08
C PRO A 170 16.21 5.01 3.77
N ALA A 171 17.51 4.72 3.85
CA ALA A 171 18.37 4.69 2.67
C ALA A 171 18.02 3.50 1.75
N SER A 172 17.75 2.32 2.33
CA SER A 172 17.31 1.15 1.59
C SER A 172 15.95 1.36 0.92
N TYR A 173 14.98 1.94 1.62
CA TYR A 173 13.67 2.26 1.04
C TYR A 173 13.80 3.25 -0.13
N THR A 174 14.62 4.30 0.03
CA THR A 174 14.91 5.26 -1.03
C THR A 174 15.56 4.61 -2.26
N ARG A 175 16.46 3.64 -2.06
CA ARG A 175 17.06 2.87 -3.15
C ARG A 175 16.01 2.08 -3.92
N VAL A 176 15.11 1.38 -3.22
CA VAL A 176 14.01 0.62 -3.86
C VAL A 176 13.14 1.53 -4.72
N VAL A 177 12.71 2.66 -4.18
CA VAL A 177 11.89 3.64 -4.90
C VAL A 177 12.61 4.14 -6.15
N THR A 178 13.90 4.49 -6.03
CA THR A 178 14.73 4.93 -7.17
C THR A 178 14.89 3.83 -8.22
N ASP A 179 15.15 2.58 -7.81
CA ASP A 179 15.32 1.46 -8.73
C ASP A 179 14.03 1.13 -9.50
N VAL A 180 12.88 1.19 -8.82
CA VAL A 180 11.58 1.04 -9.48
C VAL A 180 11.30 2.21 -10.40
N GLU A 181 11.62 3.45 -10.01
CA GLU A 181 11.48 4.64 -10.87
C GLU A 181 12.20 4.46 -12.22
N LEU A 182 13.43 3.96 -12.19
CA LEU A 182 14.21 3.65 -13.40
C LEU A 182 13.54 2.57 -14.26
N ARG A 183 12.94 1.54 -13.65
CA ARG A 183 12.20 0.50 -14.39
C ARG A 183 10.90 1.03 -14.98
N ILE A 184 10.20 1.93 -14.30
CA ILE A 184 9.01 2.61 -14.83
C ILE A 184 9.39 3.44 -16.07
N MET A 185 10.48 4.21 -16.01
CA MET A 185 10.98 4.96 -17.17
C MET A 185 11.27 4.05 -18.36
N ARG A 186 11.96 2.91 -18.15
CA ARG A 186 12.20 1.92 -19.21
C ARG A 186 10.90 1.38 -19.79
N TYR A 187 9.95 0.97 -18.94
CA TYR A 187 8.64 0.51 -19.38
C TYR A 187 7.91 1.54 -20.26
N ILE A 188 8.00 2.84 -19.93
CA ILE A 188 7.38 3.90 -20.71
C ILE A 188 8.07 4.11 -22.07
N LEU A 189 9.40 4.01 -22.12
CA LEU A 189 10.19 4.30 -23.33
C LEU A 189 10.21 3.15 -24.34
N ASP A 190 10.44 1.92 -23.89
CA ASP A 190 10.66 0.76 -24.77
C ASP A 190 9.79 -0.47 -24.42
N GLY A 191 8.91 -0.33 -23.43
CA GLY A 191 8.03 -1.41 -22.99
C GLY A 191 8.59 -2.31 -21.88
N GLY A 192 9.85 -2.10 -21.47
CA GLY A 192 10.46 -2.75 -20.30
C GLY A 192 10.68 -4.25 -20.46
N GLY A 193 10.94 -4.93 -19.35
CA GLY A 193 11.08 -6.38 -19.29
C GLY A 193 9.81 -7.10 -18.84
N THR A 194 9.95 -8.41 -18.64
CA THR A 194 8.90 -9.31 -18.12
C THR A 194 9.49 -10.26 -17.10
N LEU A 195 8.73 -10.56 -16.05
CA LEU A 195 9.06 -11.54 -15.03
C LEU A 195 7.86 -12.47 -14.84
N PRO A 196 8.02 -13.80 -14.74
CA PRO A 196 6.91 -14.67 -14.37
C PRO A 196 6.35 -14.28 -12.99
N LEU A 197 5.04 -14.43 -12.82
CA LEU A 197 4.41 -14.22 -11.53
C LEU A 197 4.80 -15.33 -10.55
N ASP A 198 5.19 -14.95 -9.34
CA ASP A 198 5.28 -15.88 -8.23
C ASP A 198 3.92 -15.95 -7.51
N THR A 199 3.10 -16.91 -7.91
CA THR A 199 1.71 -17.13 -7.45
C THR A 199 1.62 -18.15 -6.31
N ARG A 200 2.75 -18.60 -5.75
CA ARG A 200 2.75 -19.72 -4.80
C ARG A 200 2.15 -19.32 -3.45
N TYR A 201 1.35 -20.19 -2.89
CA TYR A 201 0.85 -20.14 -1.52
C TYR A 201 0.56 -21.56 -1.03
N GLU A 202 0.50 -21.74 0.29
CA GLU A 202 0.12 -23.02 0.92
C GLU A 202 -1.17 -22.82 1.73
N VAL A 203 -2.14 -23.70 1.56
CA VAL A 203 -3.29 -23.79 2.47
C VAL A 203 -2.87 -24.65 3.67
N ILE A 204 -2.76 -24.04 4.84
CA ILE A 204 -2.35 -24.71 6.08
C ILE A 204 -3.54 -25.07 6.97
N GLY A 205 -4.75 -24.63 6.62
CA GLY A 205 -5.98 -25.06 7.27
C GLY A 205 -7.21 -24.30 6.78
N SER A 206 -8.36 -24.66 7.32
CA SER A 206 -9.62 -23.95 7.11
C SER A 206 -10.48 -24.00 8.37
N ARG A 207 -11.20 -22.91 8.63
CA ARG A 207 -12.00 -22.72 9.84
C ARG A 207 -13.22 -21.84 9.55
N LYS A 208 -14.43 -22.41 9.68
CA LYS A 208 -15.70 -21.78 9.28
C LYS A 208 -15.60 -21.22 7.85
N HIS A 209 -15.51 -19.89 7.73
CA HIS A 209 -15.44 -19.18 6.46
C HIS A 209 -14.03 -18.67 6.13
N TRP A 210 -13.02 -19.02 6.90
CA TRP A 210 -11.65 -18.55 6.73
C TRP A 210 -10.77 -19.67 6.19
N THR A 211 -10.03 -19.36 5.12
CA THR A 211 -8.93 -20.20 4.65
C THR A 211 -7.65 -19.71 5.29
N ILE A 212 -6.92 -20.59 5.97
CA ILE A 212 -5.68 -20.24 6.64
C ILE A 212 -4.55 -20.58 5.68
N VAL A 213 -3.73 -19.59 5.37
CA VAL A 213 -2.74 -19.67 4.29
C VAL A 213 -1.37 -19.21 4.76
N ARG A 214 -0.34 -19.71 4.08
CA ARG A 214 1.00 -19.14 4.07
C ARG A 214 1.26 -18.55 2.69
N GLU A 215 1.41 -17.23 2.63
CA GLU A 215 1.83 -16.54 1.40
C GLU A 215 3.32 -16.83 1.14
N ILE A 216 3.65 -17.34 -0.05
CA ILE A 216 5.05 -17.63 -0.45
C ILE A 216 5.50 -16.63 -1.51
N GLY A 217 4.75 -16.54 -2.60
CA GLY A 217 5.03 -15.65 -3.71
C GLY A 217 4.45 -14.25 -3.54
N ALA A 218 5.08 -13.27 -4.18
CA ALA A 218 4.61 -11.87 -4.13
C ALA A 218 3.20 -11.67 -4.71
N HIS A 219 2.75 -12.60 -5.57
CA HIS A 219 1.43 -12.58 -6.22
C HIS A 219 0.49 -13.65 -5.65
N ALA A 220 0.79 -14.16 -4.44
CA ALA A 220 -0.01 -15.18 -3.76
C ALA A 220 -1.49 -14.79 -3.69
N ARG A 221 -1.82 -13.54 -3.34
CA ARG A 221 -3.21 -13.08 -3.21
C ARG A 221 -3.98 -13.16 -4.51
N THR A 222 -3.39 -12.70 -5.61
CA THR A 222 -4.01 -12.79 -6.93
C THR A 222 -4.35 -14.24 -7.28
N ALA A 223 -3.46 -15.18 -6.96
CA ALA A 223 -3.69 -16.61 -7.18
C ALA A 223 -4.78 -17.17 -6.25
N MET A 224 -4.71 -16.87 -4.96
CA MET A 224 -5.71 -17.30 -3.98
C MET A 224 -7.13 -16.89 -4.40
N PHE A 225 -7.32 -15.64 -4.82
CA PHE A 225 -8.62 -15.16 -5.28
C PHE A 225 -9.05 -15.80 -6.61
N ALA A 226 -8.11 -16.02 -7.54
CA ALA A 226 -8.39 -16.75 -8.77
C ALA A 226 -8.84 -18.20 -8.51
N ASP A 227 -8.30 -18.83 -7.47
CA ASP A 227 -8.65 -20.19 -7.03
C ASP A 227 -9.92 -20.24 -6.16
N GLY A 228 -10.60 -19.10 -5.98
CA GLY A 228 -11.89 -18.99 -5.29
C GLY A 228 -11.80 -18.82 -3.76
N ILE A 229 -10.61 -18.54 -3.22
CA ILE A 229 -10.43 -18.23 -1.79
C ILE A 229 -10.94 -16.81 -1.53
N ASN A 230 -12.17 -16.71 -1.07
CA ASN A 230 -12.85 -15.42 -0.90
C ASN A 230 -12.56 -14.73 0.45
N SER A 231 -12.02 -15.46 1.42
CA SER A 231 -11.58 -14.92 2.70
C SER A 231 -10.46 -15.74 3.30
N PHE A 232 -9.39 -15.06 3.75
CA PHE A 232 -8.17 -15.70 4.21
C PHE A 232 -7.58 -15.09 5.48
N ILE A 233 -6.83 -15.91 6.23
CA ILE A 233 -5.93 -15.48 7.29
C ILE A 233 -4.52 -15.95 6.90
N SER A 234 -3.63 -15.01 6.64
CA SER A 234 -2.22 -15.24 6.32
C SER A 234 -1.37 -15.02 7.56
N ALA A 235 -0.41 -15.90 7.79
CA ALA A 235 0.53 -15.82 8.90
C ALA A 235 1.98 -15.94 8.40
N ARG A 236 2.83 -15.02 8.85
CA ARG A 236 4.27 -15.01 8.56
C ARG A 236 5.05 -14.71 9.83
N GLU A 237 6.15 -15.41 10.03
CA GLU A 237 7.10 -15.11 11.12
C GLU A 237 7.91 -13.85 10.79
N LEU A 238 8.08 -13.00 11.79
CA LEU A 238 8.95 -11.83 11.78
C LEU A 238 10.24 -12.12 12.57
N PRO A 239 11.33 -11.37 12.33
CA PRO A 239 12.49 -11.42 13.19
C PRO A 239 12.12 -11.16 14.67
N GLY A 240 12.67 -11.95 15.59
CA GLY A 240 12.46 -11.76 17.03
C GLY A 240 11.21 -12.44 17.62
N ASN A 241 10.71 -13.51 16.98
CA ASN A 241 9.56 -14.32 17.42
C ASN A 241 8.18 -13.61 17.40
N ALA A 242 8.08 -12.46 16.73
CA ALA A 242 6.80 -11.82 16.45
C ALA A 242 6.15 -12.41 15.18
N MET A 243 4.84 -12.26 15.04
CA MET A 243 4.09 -12.73 13.88
C MET A 243 3.49 -11.55 13.11
N ALA A 244 3.56 -11.60 11.78
CA ALA A 244 2.76 -10.75 10.91
C ALA A 244 1.52 -11.53 10.48
N TYR A 245 0.35 -10.99 10.78
CA TYR A 245 -0.91 -11.53 10.29
C TYR A 245 -1.56 -10.57 9.31
N VAL A 246 -2.13 -11.12 8.25
CA VAL A 246 -2.99 -10.38 7.32
C VAL A 246 -4.28 -11.13 7.15
N MET A 247 -5.39 -10.44 7.26
CA MET A 247 -6.73 -10.97 7.01
C MET A 247 -7.33 -10.23 5.84
N GLY A 248 -7.87 -10.98 4.88
CA GLY A 248 -8.39 -10.43 3.66
C GLY A 248 -9.74 -11.02 3.28
N LEU A 249 -10.57 -10.19 2.66
CA LEU A 249 -11.81 -10.50 1.98
C LEU A 249 -11.66 -10.07 0.52
N MET A 250 -12.14 -10.89 -0.41
CA MET A 250 -12.06 -10.59 -1.85
C MET A 250 -12.80 -9.32 -2.22
N SER A 251 -13.89 -9.00 -1.53
CA SER A 251 -14.73 -7.85 -1.85
C SER A 251 -15.47 -7.33 -0.62
N PRO A 252 -15.89 -6.04 -0.62
CA PRO A 252 -16.70 -5.48 0.47
C PRO A 252 -18.10 -6.11 0.56
N PHE A 253 -18.52 -6.88 -0.45
CA PHE A 253 -19.80 -7.58 -0.47
C PHE A 253 -19.79 -8.87 0.37
N ILE A 254 -18.60 -9.35 0.75
CA ILE A 254 -18.45 -10.46 1.69
C ILE A 254 -18.64 -9.91 3.11
N ARG A 255 -19.82 -10.12 3.67
CA ARG A 255 -20.15 -9.58 4.99
C ARG A 255 -19.40 -10.32 6.10
N ARG A 256 -18.51 -9.59 6.78
CA ARG A 256 -17.86 -9.98 8.04
C ARG A 256 -17.90 -8.80 9.01
N PRO A 257 -17.97 -9.04 10.33
CA PRO A 257 -17.96 -7.97 11.32
C PRO A 257 -16.52 -7.47 11.56
N VAL A 258 -15.88 -6.93 10.52
CA VAL A 258 -14.46 -6.53 10.51
C VAL A 258 -14.11 -5.60 11.67
N ALA A 259 -14.92 -4.59 11.93
CA ALA A 259 -14.70 -3.66 13.04
C ALA A 259 -14.71 -4.36 14.42
N LYS A 260 -15.60 -5.36 14.62
CA LYS A 260 -15.63 -6.14 15.86
C LYS A 260 -14.40 -7.05 15.97
N ILE A 261 -13.99 -7.66 14.87
CA ILE A 261 -12.78 -8.50 14.81
C ILE A 261 -11.54 -7.68 15.18
N ILE A 262 -11.35 -6.51 14.55
CA ILE A 262 -10.22 -5.62 14.84
C ILE A 262 -10.25 -5.15 16.30
N ALA A 263 -11.43 -4.77 16.83
CA ALA A 263 -11.57 -4.37 18.22
C ALA A 263 -11.18 -5.50 19.19
N ALA A 264 -11.64 -6.73 18.94
CA ALA A 264 -11.33 -7.89 19.78
C ALA A 264 -9.84 -8.26 19.73
N LEU A 265 -9.19 -8.12 18.57
CA LEU A 265 -7.74 -8.34 18.43
C LEU A 265 -6.93 -7.28 19.17
N ASN A 266 -7.32 -6.01 19.04
CA ASN A 266 -6.68 -4.90 19.75
C ASN A 266 -6.81 -5.04 21.28
N ASP A 267 -7.96 -5.48 21.78
CA ASP A 267 -8.19 -5.76 23.20
C ASP A 267 -7.34 -6.96 23.68
N ALA A 268 -7.32 -8.05 22.92
CA ALA A 268 -6.52 -9.22 23.26
C ALA A 268 -5.01 -8.93 23.30
N GLU A 269 -4.51 -8.06 22.43
CA GLU A 269 -3.11 -7.65 22.39
C GLU A 269 -2.76 -6.47 23.30
N GLN A 270 -3.77 -5.80 23.88
CA GLN A 270 -3.61 -4.56 24.66
C GLN A 270 -2.84 -3.49 23.85
N CYS A 271 -3.20 -3.33 22.57
CA CYS A 271 -2.48 -2.45 21.64
C CYS A 271 -2.56 -0.97 22.05
N GLY A 272 -1.43 -0.28 21.92
CA GLY A 272 -1.31 1.18 22.07
C GLY A 272 -1.52 1.91 20.74
N GLU A 273 -0.59 2.80 20.38
CA GLU A 273 -0.63 3.52 19.09
C GLU A 273 -0.38 2.57 17.91
N ASP A 274 0.58 1.65 18.04
CA ASP A 274 0.80 0.55 17.08
C ASP A 274 -0.21 -0.57 17.36
N ARG A 275 -1.14 -0.78 16.43
CA ARG A 275 -2.36 -1.57 16.66
C ARG A 275 -2.85 -2.27 15.39
N TRP A 276 -3.75 -3.24 15.55
CA TRP A 276 -4.47 -3.84 14.42
C TRP A 276 -5.28 -2.77 13.69
N GLY A 277 -5.19 -2.78 12.37
CA GLY A 277 -5.81 -1.77 11.54
C GLY A 277 -5.82 -2.12 10.06
N GLY A 278 -6.47 -1.26 9.30
CA GLY A 278 -6.70 -1.43 7.87
C GLY A 278 -8.12 -1.03 7.52
N SER A 279 -8.66 -1.70 6.51
CA SER A 279 -9.94 -1.40 5.89
C SER A 279 -10.98 -2.49 6.14
N ASN A 280 -12.14 -2.36 5.50
CA ASN A 280 -13.21 -3.36 5.52
C ASN A 280 -12.91 -4.63 4.69
N THR A 281 -11.85 -4.66 3.88
CA THR A 281 -11.52 -5.80 3.01
C THR A 281 -10.12 -6.36 3.26
N ILE A 282 -9.18 -5.57 3.76
CA ILE A 282 -7.84 -6.02 4.15
C ILE A 282 -7.42 -5.33 5.43
N TRP A 283 -6.93 -6.09 6.41
CA TRP A 283 -6.39 -5.57 7.67
C TRP A 283 -5.31 -6.50 8.20
N GLY A 284 -4.49 -6.01 9.13
CA GLY A 284 -3.35 -6.76 9.63
C GLY A 284 -2.95 -6.39 11.05
N SER A 285 -1.96 -7.13 11.54
CA SER A 285 -1.31 -6.94 12.83
C SER A 285 -0.59 -5.58 12.93
N PRO A 286 -0.22 -5.12 14.13
CA PRO A 286 0.57 -3.89 14.33
C PRO A 286 1.79 -3.81 13.39
N ARG A 287 2.00 -2.64 12.76
CA ARG A 287 3.00 -2.45 11.68
C ARG A 287 4.44 -2.40 12.19
N VAL A 288 4.64 -2.02 13.46
CA VAL A 288 6.00 -1.89 14.04
C VAL A 288 6.38 -3.13 14.82
N SER A 289 5.51 -3.56 15.72
CA SER A 289 5.78 -4.63 16.68
C SER A 289 5.35 -6.02 16.22
N GLY A 290 4.48 -6.11 15.22
CA GLY A 290 3.80 -7.35 14.88
C GLY A 290 2.86 -7.80 16.00
N SER A 291 2.30 -9.00 15.83
CA SER A 291 1.47 -9.66 16.81
C SER A 291 2.28 -10.62 17.68
N LYS A 292 1.93 -10.70 18.97
CA LYS A 292 2.47 -11.70 19.91
C LYS A 292 1.55 -12.90 20.09
N LEU A 293 0.34 -12.83 19.55
CA LEU A 293 -0.65 -13.90 19.66
C LEU A 293 -0.28 -15.08 18.74
N PRO A 294 -0.38 -16.33 19.23
CA PRO A 294 -0.25 -17.49 18.37
C PRO A 294 -1.44 -17.59 17.40
N LEU A 295 -1.23 -18.23 16.26
CA LEU A 295 -2.24 -18.36 15.21
C LEU A 295 -3.55 -19.00 15.71
N SER A 296 -3.46 -19.93 16.67
CA SER A 296 -4.62 -20.54 17.31
C SER A 296 -5.52 -19.52 18.02
N ASP A 297 -4.92 -18.51 18.64
CA ASP A 297 -5.66 -17.45 19.35
C ASP A 297 -6.30 -16.47 18.36
N ILE A 298 -5.57 -16.11 17.29
CA ILE A 298 -6.12 -15.30 16.18
C ILE A 298 -7.38 -15.96 15.62
N ILE A 299 -7.29 -17.26 15.28
CA ILE A 299 -8.43 -18.02 14.74
C ILE A 299 -9.61 -17.97 15.72
N ARG A 300 -9.37 -18.28 17.01
CA ARG A 300 -10.42 -18.29 18.04
C ARG A 300 -11.10 -16.93 18.20
N ILE A 301 -10.34 -15.84 18.23
CA ILE A 301 -10.85 -14.47 18.36
C ILE A 301 -11.70 -14.11 17.14
N VAL A 302 -11.17 -14.34 15.93
CA VAL A 302 -11.87 -14.07 14.68
C VAL A 302 -13.19 -14.85 14.59
N GLU A 303 -13.18 -16.13 14.99
CA GLU A 303 -14.37 -16.98 15.00
C GLU A 303 -15.42 -16.55 16.01
N SER A 304 -14.99 -16.07 17.19
CA SER A 304 -15.88 -15.63 18.26
C SER A 304 -16.52 -14.29 17.92
N ALA A 305 -15.76 -13.36 17.33
CA ALA A 305 -16.27 -12.07 16.87
C ALA A 305 -17.15 -12.18 15.61
N SER A 306 -17.05 -13.30 14.88
CA SER A 306 -17.87 -13.61 13.70
C SER A 306 -19.17 -14.37 13.99
N ALA A 307 -19.38 -14.79 15.24
CA ALA A 307 -20.62 -15.41 15.70
C ALA A 307 -21.68 -14.34 16.01
#